data_AF-A0A428WCM3-F1
#
_entry.id   AF-A0A428WCM3-F1
#
_cell.length_a   1.000
_cell.length_b   1.000
_cell.length_c   1.000
_cell.angle_alpha   90.00
_cell.angle_beta   90.00
_cell.angle_gamma   90.00
#
_symmetry.space_group_name_H-M   'P 1'
#
loop_
_entity.id
_entity.type
_entity.pdbx_description
1 polymer ?
#
loop_
_entity_poly.entity_id
_entity_poly.type
_entity_poly.pdbx_seq_one_letter_code
_entity_poly.pdbx_strand_id
1 'polypeptide(L)'
;ADLIPRPYAAPDTPAEDFGDAQRASWTVRVLPDLPAVVYAVSGFADGRTVSDRLSAEEATADGATAAPAQAGLGHDARGVADRVERGFRDAATEEERG
;
A
#
# COMPACT_ATOMS: atom_id res chain seq x y z
N ALA A 1 -17.52 7.79 2.24
CA ALA A 1 -16.30 6.98 2.49
C ALA A 1 -15.18 7.54 1.62
N ASP A 2 -13.93 7.49 2.08
CA ASP A 2 -12.78 8.23 1.50
C ASP A 2 -12.06 7.54 0.32
N LEU A 3 -12.60 6.43 -0.22
CA LEU A 3 -12.03 5.63 -1.32
C LEU A 3 -10.59 5.10 -1.10
N ILE A 4 -10.00 5.34 0.06
CA ILE A 4 -8.69 4.82 0.44
C ILE A 4 -8.90 3.39 1.00
N PRO A 5 -8.13 2.39 0.53
CA PRO A 5 -8.19 1.04 1.11
C PRO A 5 -7.92 1.05 2.61
N ARG A 6 -8.64 0.22 3.37
CA ARG A 6 -8.36 0.05 4.79
C ARG A 6 -7.14 -0.85 5.00
N PRO A 7 -6.19 -0.49 5.88
CA PRO A 7 -5.11 -1.39 6.24
C PRO A 7 -5.65 -2.61 7.01
N TYR A 8 -4.88 -3.70 6.99
CA TYR A 8 -5.15 -4.85 7.84
C TYR A 8 -4.41 -4.69 9.17
N ALA A 9 -5.15 -4.29 10.20
CA ALA A 9 -4.66 -4.13 11.56
C ALA A 9 -4.76 -5.46 12.31
N ALA A 10 -3.78 -6.35 12.12
CA ALA A 10 -3.77 -7.65 12.77
C ALA A 10 -3.58 -7.50 14.29
N PRO A 11 -4.46 -8.10 15.13
CA PRO A 11 -4.31 -8.09 16.58
C PRO A 11 -2.98 -8.72 17.01
N ASP A 12 -2.43 -8.26 18.13
CA ASP A 12 -1.17 -8.74 18.71
C ASP A 12 0.05 -8.58 17.77
N THR A 13 -0.01 -7.61 16.86
CA THR A 13 1.11 -7.26 15.97
C THR A 13 1.44 -5.77 16.05
N PRO A 14 2.63 -5.33 15.59
CA PRO A 14 2.92 -3.90 15.47
C PRO A 14 1.93 -3.11 14.59
N ALA A 15 1.11 -3.79 13.78
CA ALA A 15 0.09 -3.17 12.95
C ALA A 15 -1.28 -3.02 13.64
N GLU A 16 -1.45 -3.49 14.88
CA GLU A 16 -2.74 -3.47 15.59
C GLU A 16 -3.34 -2.06 15.68
N ASP A 17 -2.50 -1.04 15.86
CA ASP A 17 -2.92 0.36 15.91
C ASP A 17 -2.86 1.08 14.55
N PHE A 18 -2.50 0.37 13.48
CA PHE A 18 -2.42 0.93 12.13
C PHE A 18 -3.81 0.98 11.48
N GLY A 19 -4.58 2.00 11.85
CA GLY A 19 -5.98 2.14 11.47
C GLY A 19 -6.26 3.28 10.49
N ASP A 20 -7.51 3.75 10.51
CA ASP A 20 -7.99 4.74 9.56
C ASP A 20 -7.24 6.08 9.63
N ALA A 21 -6.74 6.46 10.80
CA ALA A 21 -6.06 7.74 11.01
C ALA A 21 -4.60 7.76 10.49
N GLN A 22 -3.95 6.60 10.44
CA GLN A 22 -2.51 6.47 10.14
C GLN A 22 -2.20 6.30 8.64
N ARG A 23 -3.22 6.12 7.79
CA ARG A 23 -3.04 5.99 6.34
C ARG A 23 -2.39 7.25 5.77
N ALA A 24 -1.19 7.12 5.21
CA ALA A 24 -0.45 8.24 4.65
C ALA A 24 -0.37 8.17 3.12
N SER A 25 -0.09 6.98 2.59
CA SER A 25 -0.06 6.74 1.16
C SER A 25 -0.61 5.36 0.80
N TRP A 26 -1.18 5.23 -0.40
CA TRP A 26 -1.79 3.98 -0.84
C TRP A 26 -1.63 3.74 -2.33
N THR A 27 -1.70 2.48 -2.72
CA THR A 27 -1.74 2.07 -4.12
C THR A 27 -2.71 0.92 -4.31
N VAL A 28 -3.34 0.85 -5.48
CA VAL A 28 -4.22 -0.25 -5.88
C VAL A 28 -3.79 -0.74 -7.27
N ARG A 29 -3.76 -2.05 -7.47
CA ARG A 29 -3.44 -2.75 -8.71
C ARG A 29 -4.51 -3.79 -8.96
N VAL A 30 -5.19 -3.67 -10.10
CA VAL A 30 -6.08 -4.72 -10.60
C VAL A 30 -5.24 -5.60 -11.52
N LEU A 31 -5.19 -6.91 -11.24
CA LEU A 31 -4.50 -7.86 -12.11
C LEU A 31 -5.56 -8.39 -13.08
N PRO A 32 -5.57 -8.00 -14.37
CA PRO A 32 -6.62 -8.43 -15.30
C PRO A 32 -6.48 -9.90 -15.71
N ASP A 33 -5.29 -10.45 -15.53
CA ASP A 33 -4.89 -11.81 -15.88
C ASP A 33 -5.02 -12.80 -14.71
N LEU A 34 -5.31 -12.31 -13.50
CA LEU A 34 -5.51 -13.12 -12.29
C LEU A 34 -6.77 -12.64 -11.55
N PRO A 35 -7.51 -13.50 -10.83
CA PRO A 35 -8.70 -13.08 -10.09
C PRO A 35 -8.35 -12.33 -8.78
N ALA A 36 -7.49 -11.30 -8.85
CA ALA A 36 -6.94 -10.61 -7.69
C ALA A 36 -6.84 -9.08 -7.88
N VAL A 37 -7.08 -8.36 -6.78
CA VAL A 37 -6.76 -6.94 -6.63
C VAL A 37 -5.76 -6.80 -5.49
N VAL A 38 -4.61 -6.21 -5.77
CA VAL A 38 -3.55 -5.97 -4.78
C VAL A 38 -3.60 -4.50 -4.39
N TYR A 39 -3.69 -4.24 -3.09
CA TYR A 39 -3.50 -2.89 -2.57
C TYR A 39 -2.50 -2.92 -1.43
N ALA A 40 -1.85 -1.78 -1.21
CA ALA A 40 -0.99 -1.56 -0.07
C ALA A 40 -1.21 -0.15 0.47
N VAL A 41 -1.09 -0.01 1.78
CA VAL A 41 -1.20 1.24 2.50
C VAL A 41 0.04 1.39 3.38
N SER A 42 0.70 2.53 3.29
CA SER A 42 1.85 2.88 4.11
C SER A 42 1.51 4.04 5.03
N GLY A 43 2.21 4.11 6.15
CA GLY A 43 2.06 5.12 7.18
C GLY A 43 3.36 5.31 7.95
N PHE A 44 3.38 6.31 8.83
CA PHE A 44 4.53 6.55 9.68
C PHE A 44 4.60 5.50 10.80
N ALA A 45 5.81 5.05 11.12
CA ALA A 45 6.05 4.04 12.15
C ALA A 45 5.70 4.50 13.57
N ASP A 46 5.52 5.80 13.80
CA ASP A 46 5.14 6.36 15.10
C ASP A 46 3.62 6.46 15.30
N GLY A 47 2.82 5.94 14.37
CA GLY A 47 1.37 5.86 14.51
C GLY A 47 0.66 7.21 14.50
N ARG A 48 1.32 8.30 14.09
CA ARG A 48 0.71 9.63 14.03
C ARG A 48 -0.49 9.67 13.09
N THR A 49 -1.45 10.55 13.41
CA THR A 49 -2.57 10.84 12.49
C THR A 49 -2.07 11.60 11.27
N VAL A 50 -2.57 11.24 10.08
CA VAL A 50 -2.22 11.87 8.81
C VAL A 50 -3.47 12.47 8.16
N SER A 51 -3.46 13.79 8.00
CA SER A 51 -4.49 14.55 7.26
C SER A 51 -4.24 14.58 5.77
N ASP A 52 -2.97 14.77 5.37
CA ASP A 52 -2.58 15.05 3.99
C ASP A 52 -2.15 13.76 3.31
N ARG A 53 -3.14 12.90 3.04
CA ARG A 53 -2.92 11.59 2.43
C ARG A 53 -2.79 11.74 0.92
N LEU A 54 -1.83 11.03 0.33
CA LEU A 54 -1.61 11.04 -1.12
C LEU A 54 -1.64 9.62 -1.67
N SER A 55 -2.17 9.42 -2.87
CA SER A 55 -1.91 8.17 -3.58
C SER A 55 -0.41 8.00 -3.80
N ALA A 56 0.06 6.77 -3.99
CA ALA A 56 1.47 6.51 -4.26
C ALA A 56 1.94 7.23 -5.54
N GLU A 57 1.05 7.42 -6.52
CA GLU A 57 1.33 8.21 -7.72
C GLU A 57 1.59 9.67 -7.37
N GLU A 58 0.69 10.32 -6.63
CA GLU A 58 0.87 11.70 -6.19
C GLU A 58 2.07 11.87 -5.26
N ALA A 59 2.31 10.92 -4.35
CA ALA A 59 3.41 10.96 -3.39
C ALA A 59 4.79 10.76 -4.04
N THR A 60 4.85 10.18 -5.23
CA THR A 60 6.10 9.96 -5.99
C THR A 60 6.27 10.93 -7.15
N ALA A 61 5.30 11.84 -7.36
CA ALA A 61 5.38 12.84 -8.40
C ALA A 61 6.52 13.85 -8.14
N ASP A 62 7.14 14.32 -9.22
CA ASP A 62 8.16 15.34 -9.15
C ASP A 62 7.63 16.61 -8.46
N GLY A 63 8.38 17.11 -7.48
CA GLY A 63 8.00 18.31 -6.72
C GLY A 63 6.94 18.07 -5.64
N ALA A 64 6.55 16.83 -5.35
CA ALA A 64 5.68 16.54 -4.22
C ALA A 64 6.39 16.81 -2.87
N THR A 65 5.89 17.80 -2.12
CA THR A 65 6.49 18.25 -0.85
C THR A 65 5.67 17.91 0.38
N ALA A 66 4.55 17.20 0.24
CA ALA A 66 3.76 16.75 1.39
C ALA A 66 4.54 15.75 2.24
N ALA A 67 4.19 15.62 3.53
CA ALA A 67 4.91 14.75 4.45
C ALA A 67 5.01 13.28 3.97
N PRO A 68 3.96 12.63 3.42
CA PRO A 68 4.09 11.27 2.90
C PRO A 68 5.03 11.15 1.69
N ALA A 69 5.11 12.19 0.86
CA ALA A 69 6.01 12.23 -0.29
C ALA A 69 7.47 12.30 0.15
N GLN A 70 7.79 13.27 1.03
CA GLN A 70 9.15 13.48 1.54
C GLN A 70 9.65 12.32 2.40
N ALA A 71 8.75 11.61 3.06
CA ALA A 71 9.07 10.40 3.83
C ALA A 71 9.22 9.14 2.96
N GLY A 72 8.97 9.21 1.65
CA GLY A 72 9.09 8.07 0.73
C GLY A 72 7.94 7.05 0.84
N LEU A 73 6.85 7.37 1.54
CA LEU A 73 5.75 6.43 1.79
C LEU A 73 5.02 6.00 0.51
N GLY A 74 5.08 6.81 -0.56
CA GLY A 74 4.63 6.41 -1.90
C GLY A 74 5.41 5.23 -2.47
N HIS A 75 6.74 5.25 -2.32
CA HIS A 75 7.59 4.14 -2.73
C HIS A 75 7.36 2.89 -1.87
N ASP A 76 7.16 3.05 -0.57
CA ASP A 76 6.87 1.91 0.32
C ASP A 76 5.58 1.19 -0.08
N ALA A 77 4.49 1.95 -0.28
CA ALA A 77 3.22 1.38 -0.72
C ALA A 77 3.37 0.66 -2.06
N ARG A 78 4.06 1.28 -3.03
CA ARG A 78 4.32 0.66 -4.33
C ARG A 78 5.16 -0.60 -4.21
N GLY A 79 6.25 -0.57 -3.44
CA GLY A 79 7.17 -1.68 -3.27
C GLY A 79 6.53 -2.91 -2.65
N VAL A 80 5.66 -2.71 -1.64
CA VAL A 80 4.88 -3.81 -1.04
C VAL A 80 3.91 -4.40 -2.05
N ALA A 81 3.12 -3.57 -2.74
CA ALA A 81 2.18 -4.05 -3.76
C ALA A 81 2.89 -4.81 -4.89
N ASP A 82 4.00 -4.27 -5.40
CA ASP A 82 4.78 -4.90 -6.47
C ASP A 82 5.36 -6.26 -6.02
N ARG A 83 5.78 -6.38 -4.75
CA ARG A 83 6.29 -7.67 -4.22
C ARG A 83 5.17 -8.71 -4.09
N VAL A 84 4.00 -8.31 -3.61
CA VAL A 84 2.83 -9.20 -3.47
C VAL A 84 2.33 -9.63 -4.84
N GLU A 85 2.22 -8.72 -5.80
CA GLU A 85 1.83 -9.03 -7.18
C GLU A 85 2.78 -10.06 -7.81
N ARG A 86 4.10 -9.85 -7.71
CA ARG A 86 5.07 -10.82 -8.23
C ARG A 86 4.88 -12.21 -7.63
N GLY A 87 4.73 -12.32 -6.32
CA GLY A 87 4.48 -13.62 -5.67
C GLY A 87 3.21 -14.31 -6.15
N PHE A 88 2.14 -13.54 -6.40
CA PHE A 88 0.89 -14.09 -6.97
C PHE A 88 1.07 -14.59 -8.40
N ARG A 89 1.78 -13.83 -9.24
CA ARG A 89 2.08 -14.24 -10.63
C ARG A 89 2.95 -15.49 -10.66
N ASP A 90 3.99 -15.53 -9.84
CA ASP A 90 4.90 -16.68 -9.76
C ASP A 90 4.13 -17.95 -9.38
N ALA A 91 3.30 -17.90 -8.33
CA ALA A 91 2.47 -19.03 -7.89
C ALA A 91 1.49 -19.52 -8.97
N ALA A 92 0.86 -18.60 -9.71
CA ALA A 92 -0.07 -18.97 -10.78
C ALA A 92 0.65 -19.70 -11.94
N THR A 93 1.88 -19.30 -12.29
CA THR A 93 2.65 -19.96 -13.36
C THR A 93 3.27 -21.30 -12.96
N GLU A 94 3.42 -21.57 -11.67
CA GLU A 94 3.82 -22.89 -11.14
C GLU A 94 2.67 -23.88 -11.23
N GLU A 95 1.44 -23.45 -10.94
CA GLU A 95 0.23 -24.27 -11.05
C GLU A 95 -0.04 -24.73 -12.51
N GLU A 96 0.28 -23.89 -13.50
CA GLU A 96 0.19 -24.24 -14.92
C GLU A 96 1.24 -25.30 -15.36
N ARG A 97 2.28 -25.55 -14.55
CA ARG A 97 3.38 -26.48 -14.87
C ARG A 97 3.28 -27.84 -14.14
N GLY A 98 2.38 -28.00 -13.18
CA GLY A 98 2.15 -29.25 -12.43
C GLY A 98 1.02 -30.08 -13.02
#